data_AF-Q4RK79-F1
#
_entry.id   AF-Q4RK79-F1
#
_cell.length_a   1.000
_cell.length_b   1.000
_cell.length_c   1.000
_cell.angle_alpha   90.00
_cell.angle_beta   90.00
_cell.angle_gamma   90.00
#
_symmetry.space_group_name_H-M   'P 1'
#
loop_
_entity.id
_entity.type
_entity.pdbx_description
1 polymer ?
#
loop_
_entity_poly.entity_id
_entity_poly.type
_entity_poly.pdbx_seq_one_letter_code
_entity_poly.pdbx_strand_id
1 'polypeptide(L)' 'MNQNGPCLWTQLPQSSRAPRDRCKHACCSADGHVYVLGGRDSSCLKDLWRYNVGKEEPCFCLRGSHF' A
#
# COMPACT_ATOMS: atom_id res chain seq x y z
N MET A 1 27.52 -0.07 -14.51
CA MET A 1 26.15 -0.43 -14.12
C MET A 1 25.21 0.46 -14.91
N ASN A 2 24.68 -0.04 -16.03
CA ASN A 2 23.89 0.76 -16.97
C ASN A 2 22.40 0.58 -16.63
N GLN A 3 21.84 1.46 -15.81
CA GLN A 3 20.41 1.46 -15.49
C GLN A 3 19.67 2.38 -16.50
N ASN A 4 19.65 1.98 -17.78
CA ASN A 4 18.90 2.68 -18.84
C ASN A 4 17.45 2.17 -18.94
N GLY A 5 16.86 1.73 -17.83
CA GLY A 5 15.43 1.47 -17.78
C GLY A 5 14.66 2.79 -17.86
N PRO A 6 13.60 2.89 -18.67
CA PRO A 6 12.81 4.12 -18.71
C PRO A 6 12.11 4.30 -17.35
N CYS A 7 12.20 5.50 -16.76
CA CYS A 7 11.50 5.86 -15.54
C CYS A 7 10.00 6.08 -15.84
N LEU A 8 9.30 4.98 -16.12
CA LEU A 8 7.89 4.98 -16.49
C LEU A 8 7.05 4.57 -15.29
N TRP A 9 5.94 5.29 -15.13
CA TRP A 9 4.88 4.87 -14.23
C TRP A 9 4.05 3.79 -14.92
N THR A 10 3.88 2.65 -14.24
CA THR A 10 2.97 1.59 -14.67
C THR A 10 1.88 1.45 -13.65
N GLN A 11 0.63 1.46 -14.10
CA GLN A 11 -0.51 1.20 -13.23
C GLN A 11 -0.55 -0.29 -12.90
N LEU A 12 -0.56 -0.60 -11.60
CA LEU A 12 -0.69 -1.97 -11.14
C LEU A 12 -2.16 -2.38 -11.15
N PRO A 13 -2.49 -3.63 -11.53
CA PRO A 13 -3.86 -4.12 -11.47
C PRO A 13 -4.37 -4.07 -10.04
N GLN A 14 -5.53 -3.46 -9.86
CA GLN A 14 -6.12 -3.24 -8.55
C GLN A 14 -6.78 -4.54 -8.08
N SER A 15 -6.28 -5.12 -6.97
CA SER A 15 -6.93 -6.31 -6.39
C SER A 15 -8.33 -5.93 -5.84
N SER A 16 -9.24 -6.91 -5.78
CA SER A 16 -10.58 -6.72 -5.20
C SER A 16 -10.57 -6.25 -3.75
N ARG A 17 -9.43 -6.41 -3.05
CA ARG A 17 -9.23 -5.99 -1.67
C ARG A 17 -8.14 -4.91 -1.61
N ALA A 18 -8.55 -3.65 -1.75
CA ALA A 18 -7.68 -2.49 -1.69
C ALA A 18 -8.11 -1.50 -0.59
N PRO A 19 -7.19 -0.68 -0.05
CA PRO A 19 -7.59 0.45 0.79
C PRO A 19 -8.52 1.39 0.03
N ARG A 20 -9.52 1.94 0.72
CA ARG A 20 -10.26 3.09 0.22
C ARG A 20 -9.34 4.29 -0.01
N ASP A 21 -9.77 5.16 -0.92
CA ASP A 21 -9.20 6.49 -1.15
C ASP A 21 -8.91 7.18 0.17
N ARG A 22 -7.68 7.68 0.31
CA ARG A 22 -7.18 8.24 1.56
C ARG A 22 -6.08 9.27 1.30
N CYS A 23 -5.95 10.25 2.19
CA CYS A 23 -4.87 11.24 2.21
C CYS A 23 -4.20 11.30 3.59
N LYS A 24 -3.07 12.01 3.71
CA LYS A 24 -2.36 12.24 5.00
C LYS A 24 -2.05 10.95 5.78
N HIS A 25 -1.80 9.85 5.07
CA HIS A 25 -1.38 8.58 5.65
C HIS A 25 0.14 8.53 5.82
N ALA A 26 0.63 7.67 6.71
CA ALA A 26 2.05 7.32 6.75
C ALA A 26 2.30 6.12 5.83
N CYS A 27 3.45 6.09 5.14
CA CYS A 27 3.87 4.96 4.32
C CYS A 27 5.36 4.65 4.46
N CYS A 28 5.71 3.38 4.29
CA CYS A 28 7.09 2.92 4.19
C CYS A 28 7.18 1.65 3.32
N SER A 29 8.40 1.35 2.84
CA SER A 29 8.72 0.09 2.19
C SER A 29 9.69 -0.72 3.05
N ALA A 30 9.43 -2.03 3.21
CA ALA A 30 10.29 -2.96 3.92
C ALA A 30 10.05 -4.39 3.42
N ASP A 31 11.12 -5.18 3.29
CA ASP A 31 11.09 -6.60 2.93
C ASP A 31 10.21 -6.94 1.71
N GLY A 32 10.29 -6.14 0.64
CA GLY A 32 9.50 -6.35 -0.58
C GLY A 32 8.01 -5.98 -0.46
N HIS A 33 7.63 -5.29 0.61
CA HIS A 33 6.28 -4.83 0.86
C HIS A 33 6.20 -3.31 0.99
N VAL A 34 5.04 -2.77 0.67
CA VAL A 34 4.65 -1.38 0.97
C VAL A 34 3.59 -1.40 2.05
N TYR A 35 3.78 -0.57 3.07
CA TYR A 35 2.87 -0.42 4.19
C TYR A 35 2.20 0.95 4.16
N VAL A 36 0.91 0.99 4.45
CA VAL A 36 0.12 2.22 4.56
C VAL A 36 -0.64 2.22 5.86
N LEU A 37 -0.33 3.16 6.76
CA LEU A 37 -0.97 3.29 8.07
C LEU A 37 -1.90 4.50 8.11
N GLY A 38 -3.16 4.24 8.44
CA GLY A 38 -4.19 5.23 8.67
C GLY A 38 -4.43 6.15 7.48
N GLY A 39 -4.46 7.44 7.76
CA GLY A 39 -4.86 8.49 6.82
C GLY A 39 -6.26 9.00 7.11
N ARG A 40 -6.79 9.77 6.15
CA ARG A 40 -8.10 10.39 6.25
C ARG A 40 -8.85 10.26 4.94
N ASP A 41 -10.12 9.90 5.06
CA ASP A 41 -11.16 10.10 4.04
C ASP A 41 -12.14 11.17 4.55
N SER A 42 -13.43 10.86 4.69
CA SER A 42 -14.38 11.66 5.48
C SER A 42 -14.11 11.59 6.99
N SER A 43 -13.30 10.62 7.46
CA SER A 43 -12.97 10.37 8.85
C SER A 43 -11.51 9.94 9.02
N CYS A 44 -11.03 9.83 10.26
CA CYS A 44 -9.70 9.29 10.53
C CYS A 44 -9.71 7.77 10.41
N LEU A 45 -8.84 7.23 9.56
CA LEU A 45 -8.68 5.80 9.35
C LEU A 45 -7.69 5.24 10.38
N LYS A 46 -8.04 4.08 10.96
CA LYS A 46 -7.23 3.36 11.96
C LYS A 46 -6.84 1.96 11.48
N ASP A 47 -6.68 1.81 10.16
CA ASP A 47 -6.30 0.57 9.51
C ASP A 47 -4.82 0.60 9.09
N LEU A 48 -4.20 -0.58 9.06
CA LEU A 48 -2.89 -0.78 8.47
C LEU A 48 -3.07 -1.66 7.24
N TRP A 49 -2.46 -1.27 6.12
CA TRP A 49 -2.47 -2.04 4.88
C TRP A 49 -1.06 -2.46 4.50
N ARG A 50 -0.96 -3.64 3.89
CA ARG A 50 0.28 -4.16 3.31
C ARG A 50 0.04 -4.60 1.87
N TYR A 51 0.92 -4.19 0.96
CA TYR A 51 0.98 -4.61 -0.42
C TYR A 51 2.31 -5.32 -0.70
N ASN A 52 2.33 -6.40 -1.48
CA ASN A 52 3.55 -7.11 -1.89
C ASN A 52 3.96 -6.63 -3.28
N VAL A 53 5.19 -6.16 -3.45
CA VAL A 53 5.69 -5.59 -4.72
C VAL A 53 6.17 -6.68 -5.69
N GLY A 54 6.53 -7.86 -5.19
CA GLY A 54 7.10 -8.95 -5.99
C GLY A 54 6.11 -10.02 -6.43
N LYS A 55 4.88 -9.98 -5.92
CA LYS A 55 3.80 -10.89 -6.30
C LYS A 55 2.54 -10.04 -6.40
N GLU A 56 1.74 -10.22 -7.45
CA GLU A 56 0.43 -9.56 -7.65
C GLU A 56 -0.63 -10.03 -6.62
N GLU A 57 -0.21 -10.17 -5.37
CA GLU A 57 -1.00 -10.68 -4.26
C GLU A 57 -1.93 -9.59 -3.73
N PRO A 58 -3.05 -9.96 -3.10
CA PRO A 58 -4.02 -9.00 -2.60
C PRO A 58 -3.42 -8.06 -1.55
N CYS A 59 -3.89 -6.81 -1.50
CA CYS A 59 -3.56 -5.94 -0.36
C CYS A 59 -4.26 -6.50 0.89
N PHE A 60 -3.51 -6.68 1.97
CA PHE A 60 -4.04 -7.17 3.23
C PHE A 60 -4.26 -6.00 4.18
N CYS A 61 -5.49 -5.83 4.66
CA CYS A 61 -5.75 -5.00 5.83
C CYS A 61 -5.31 -5.78 7.07
N LEU A 62 -4.21 -5.36 7.65
CA LEU A 62 -3.70 -5.83 8.93
C LEU A 62 -4.56 -5.16 10.01
N ARG A 63 -5.73 -5.75 10.30
CA ARG A 63 -6.51 -5.36 11.48
C ARG A 63 -5.78 -5.89 12.70
N GLY A 64 -5.17 -4.99 13.46
CA GLY A 64 -4.65 -5.33 14.78
C GLY A 64 -5.80 -5.81 15.66
N SER A 65 -5.70 -7.04 16.15
CA SER A 65 -6.40 -7.46 17.35
C SER A 65 -5.97 -6.51 18.46
N HIS A 66 -6.83 -5.55 18.84
CA HIS A 66 -6.64 -4.63 19.96
C HIS A 66 -5.32 -3.83 19.96
N PHE A 67 -5.37 -2.59 19.47
CA PHE A 67 -4.56 -1.49 20.02
C PHE A 67 -5.49 -0.51 20.71
#